data_AF-A0A0T5PI99-F1
#
_entry.id   AF-A0A0T5PI99-F1
#
_cell.length_a   1.000
_cell.length_b   1.000
_cell.length_c   1.000
_cell.angle_alpha   90.00
_cell.angle_beta   90.00
_cell.angle_gamma   90.00
#
_symmetry.space_group_name_H-M   'P 1'
#
loop_
_entity.id
_entity.type
_entity.pdbx_description
1 polymer ?
#
loop_
_entity_poly.entity_id
_entity_poly.type
_entity_poly.pdbx_seq_one_letter_code
_entity_poly.pdbx_strand_id
1 'polypeptide(L)'
;MNDGQLSQPEAKCEPPANFCGACGFSLKLINPICQSRMCQKCDRRIYFQRHAPEGGFRVEEGEQFHITELKLSLDPMEGGKKSHFSRAGLDSFLRHIITDGGLKRHEEFISYCKEKERQLDEELSRLEYINHLDLYNEKDVNEAFEILKREGANEYSNQLITSSFFHEVHTKLDEGDSEGAARAAFRAALFINLQILENEHYKEIIWLGYQAYADLRQNEGLNPDEAREKLVVEQVARKLKSLSDPYLLSLSQSDDPLSVPLGVNGVRENGLRALVQHELERRKRATEEELRNREVTVKERESKLKMLGLVVTVINVLIGVGVTLFLKN
;
A
#
# COMPACT_ATOMS: atom_id res chain seq x y z
N MET A 1 -46.90 36.25 19.89
CA MET A 1 -45.46 36.53 19.75
C MET A 1 -44.87 35.34 19.02
N ASN A 2 -44.67 35.49 17.71
CA ASN A 2 -44.13 34.46 16.83
C ASN A 2 -42.71 34.91 16.44
N ASP A 3 -41.71 34.20 16.96
CA ASP A 3 -40.31 34.42 16.61
C ASP A 3 -40.05 33.80 15.24
N GLY A 4 -39.79 34.67 14.26
CA GLY A 4 -39.40 34.30 12.91
C GLY A 4 -37.96 33.82 12.86
N GLN A 5 -37.77 32.54 12.57
CA GLN A 5 -36.47 32.01 12.17
C GLN A 5 -36.23 32.32 10.68
N LEU A 6 -35.31 33.24 10.43
CA LEU A 6 -34.69 33.46 9.13
C LEU A 6 -33.78 32.27 8.78
N SER A 7 -34.19 31.47 7.81
CA SER A 7 -33.37 30.44 7.17
C SER A 7 -32.21 31.10 6.40
N GLN A 8 -30.97 30.79 6.78
CA GLN A 8 -29.79 31.20 6.03
C GLN A 8 -29.70 30.43 4.69
N PRO A 9 -29.23 31.08 3.61
CA PRO A 9 -29.09 30.44 2.30
C PRO A 9 -27.95 29.42 2.33
N GLU A 10 -28.25 28.20 1.91
CA GLU A 10 -27.26 27.13 1.72
C GLU A 10 -26.18 27.59 0.73
N ALA A 11 -24.93 27.63 1.21
CA ALA A 11 -23.78 27.97 0.40
C ALA A 11 -23.62 26.91 -0.71
N LYS A 12 -23.73 27.33 -1.96
CA LYS A 12 -23.40 26.51 -3.13
C LYS A 12 -21.94 26.08 -3.03
N CYS A 13 -21.68 24.82 -2.71
CA CYS A 13 -20.35 24.21 -2.77
C CYS A 13 -19.85 24.23 -4.22
N GLU A 14 -19.03 25.21 -4.58
CA GLU A 14 -18.26 25.17 -5.81
C GLU A 14 -17.32 23.95 -5.81
N PRO A 15 -17.16 23.25 -6.94
CA PRO A 15 -16.27 22.10 -7.01
C PRO A 15 -14.84 22.54 -6.66
N PRO A 16 -14.10 21.78 -5.83
CA PRO A 16 -12.78 22.17 -5.40
C PRO A 16 -11.85 22.32 -6.62
N ALA A 17 -11.23 23.49 -6.74
CA ALA A 17 -10.30 23.79 -7.82
C ALA A 17 -9.19 22.72 -7.90
N ASN A 18 -8.92 22.23 -9.11
CA ASN A 18 -7.90 21.18 -9.32
C ASN A 18 -6.46 21.71 -9.16
N PHE A 19 -6.26 23.02 -9.35
CA PHE A 19 -4.95 23.67 -9.31
C PHE A 19 -4.96 24.84 -8.35
N CYS A 20 -3.80 25.11 -7.77
CA CYS A 20 -3.61 26.26 -6.92
C CYS A 20 -3.50 27.52 -7.79
N GLY A 21 -4.44 28.46 -7.64
CA GLY A 21 -4.43 29.72 -8.38
C GLY A 21 -3.19 30.60 -8.16
N ALA A 22 -2.43 30.38 -7.07
CA ALA A 22 -1.27 31.21 -6.72
C ALA A 22 0.08 30.69 -7.25
N CYS A 23 0.21 29.37 -7.41
CA CYS A 23 1.47 28.73 -7.83
C CYS A 23 1.32 27.78 -9.02
N GLY A 24 0.10 27.52 -9.49
CA GLY A 24 -0.19 26.67 -10.65
C GLY A 24 -0.07 25.16 -10.40
N PHE A 25 0.44 24.72 -9.25
CA PHE A 25 0.58 23.30 -8.95
C PHE A 25 -0.76 22.63 -8.62
N SER A 26 -0.82 21.31 -8.81
CA SER A 26 -2.03 20.52 -8.58
C SER A 26 -2.41 20.55 -7.09
N LEU A 27 -3.70 20.74 -6.79
CA LEU A 27 -4.27 20.52 -5.46
C LEU A 27 -4.75 19.07 -5.29
N LYS A 28 -4.68 18.27 -6.35
CA LYS A 28 -4.97 16.84 -6.36
C LYS A 28 -3.68 16.03 -6.45
N LEU A 29 -3.68 14.90 -5.75
CA LEU A 29 -2.63 13.91 -5.78
C LEU A 29 -2.40 13.43 -7.24
N ILE A 30 -1.13 13.41 -7.68
CA ILE A 30 -0.77 13.00 -9.04
C ILE A 30 -0.33 11.53 -8.98
N ASN A 31 -1.09 10.61 -9.60
CA ASN A 31 -0.73 9.19 -9.68
C ASN A 31 0.30 8.94 -10.80
N PRO A 32 1.26 8.00 -10.62
CA PRO A 32 1.45 7.12 -9.46
C PRO A 32 2.46 7.61 -8.40
N ILE A 33 3.28 8.61 -8.70
CA ILE A 33 4.36 9.11 -7.83
C ILE A 33 4.38 10.64 -7.87
N CYS A 34 4.40 11.33 -6.73
CA CYS A 34 4.57 12.79 -6.69
C CYS A 34 5.17 13.29 -5.37
N GLN A 35 5.71 14.50 -5.39
CA GLN A 35 6.04 15.27 -4.19
C GLN A 35 4.85 16.14 -3.77
N SER A 36 4.77 16.48 -2.48
CA SER A 36 3.87 17.52 -1.98
C SER A 36 4.56 18.45 -1.00
N ARG A 37 4.12 19.71 -0.97
CA ARG A 37 4.46 20.67 0.09
C ARG A 37 3.31 21.64 0.33
N MET A 38 3.40 22.46 1.37
CA MET A 38 2.45 23.56 1.57
C MET A 38 2.78 24.71 0.61
N CYS A 39 1.78 25.24 -0.08
CA CYS A 39 1.97 26.41 -0.93
C CYS A 39 2.23 27.64 -0.06
N GLN A 40 3.41 28.25 -0.20
CA GLN A 40 3.82 29.44 0.57
C GLN A 40 2.91 30.68 0.39
N LYS A 41 2.01 30.68 -0.61
CA LYS A 41 1.13 31.82 -0.92
C LYS A 41 -0.31 31.65 -0.45
N CYS A 42 -0.79 30.42 -0.30
CA CYS A 42 -2.21 30.17 -0.01
C CYS A 42 -2.43 29.05 1.02
N ASP A 43 -1.36 28.53 1.61
CA ASP A 43 -1.36 27.48 2.62
C ASP A 43 -2.16 26.21 2.26
N ARG A 44 -2.38 25.98 0.96
CA ARG A 44 -2.94 24.72 0.47
C ARG A 44 -1.81 23.76 0.13
N ARG A 45 -2.03 22.48 0.43
CA ARG A 45 -1.14 21.41 0.01
C ARG A 45 -1.14 21.30 -1.51
N ILE A 46 0.03 21.35 -2.11
CA ILE A 46 0.24 21.26 -3.56
C ILE A 46 1.05 20.02 -3.89
N TYR A 47 0.75 19.42 -5.04
CA TYR A 47 1.37 18.20 -5.56
C TYR A 47 2.09 18.50 -6.88
N PHE A 48 3.29 17.97 -7.03
CA PHE A 48 4.15 18.22 -8.20
C PHE A 48 5.11 17.05 -8.43
N GLN A 49 5.79 17.05 -9.57
CA GLN A 49 6.87 16.12 -9.90
C GLN A 49 8.15 16.91 -10.16
N ARG A 50 9.20 16.65 -9.37
CA ARG A 50 10.55 17.21 -9.59
C ARG A 50 11.56 16.10 -9.85
N HIS A 51 12.15 16.11 -11.04
CA HIS A 51 13.20 15.16 -11.41
C HIS A 51 14.59 15.64 -10.97
N ALA A 52 15.45 14.70 -10.57
CA ALA A 52 16.86 15.00 -10.30
C ALA A 52 17.68 14.96 -11.60
N PRO A 53 18.80 15.71 -11.70
CA PRO A 53 19.65 15.74 -12.90
C PRO A 53 20.18 14.36 -13.31
N GLU A 54 20.41 13.47 -12.33
CA GLU A 54 20.96 12.12 -12.54
C GLU A 54 19.87 11.04 -12.72
N GLY A 55 18.61 11.47 -12.87
CA GLY A 55 17.45 10.58 -12.90
C GLY A 55 16.80 10.39 -11.53
N GLY A 56 15.55 9.92 -11.54
CA GLY A 56 14.73 9.80 -10.33
C GLY A 56 14.03 11.10 -9.92
N PHE A 57 13.58 11.16 -8.67
CA PHE A 57 12.86 12.29 -8.09
C PHE A 57 13.69 12.95 -6.99
N ARG A 58 13.78 14.28 -7.00
CA ARG A 58 14.43 15.05 -5.94
C ARG A 58 13.38 15.50 -4.93
N VAL A 59 13.61 15.20 -3.65
CA VAL A 59 12.76 15.63 -2.53
C VAL A 59 13.60 16.54 -1.64
N GLU A 60 13.14 17.76 -1.41
CA GLU A 60 13.81 18.72 -0.53
C GLU A 60 13.24 18.68 0.89
N GLU A 61 13.97 19.28 1.83
CA GLU A 61 13.52 19.39 3.22
C GLU A 61 12.14 20.06 3.31
N GLY A 62 11.24 19.45 4.08
CA GLY A 62 9.85 19.89 4.22
C GLY A 62 8.90 19.42 3.10
N GLU A 63 9.40 18.73 2.07
CA GLU A 63 8.58 18.08 1.05
C GLU A 63 8.24 16.64 1.48
N GLN A 64 7.06 16.15 1.08
CA GLN A 64 6.63 14.76 1.30
C GLN A 64 6.58 14.03 -0.03
N PHE A 65 7.05 12.78 -0.06
CA PHE A 65 6.98 11.93 -1.24
C PHE A 65 5.79 10.98 -1.13
N HIS A 66 4.95 10.96 -2.17
CA HIS A 66 3.74 10.14 -2.26
C HIS A 66 3.91 9.10 -3.35
N ILE A 67 3.64 7.85 -3.00
CA ILE A 67 3.51 6.75 -3.97
C ILE A 67 2.13 6.14 -3.76
N THR A 68 1.20 6.47 -4.64
CA THR A 68 -0.23 6.19 -4.44
C THR A 68 -0.62 4.77 -4.81
N GLU A 69 0.19 4.13 -5.64
CA GLU A 69 0.02 2.74 -6.06
C GLU A 69 1.37 2.05 -5.93
N LEU A 70 1.84 1.88 -4.69
CA LEU A 70 3.04 1.11 -4.41
C LEU A 70 2.70 -0.38 -4.61
N LYS A 71 2.74 -0.85 -5.86
CA LYS A 71 2.78 -2.28 -6.15
C LYS A 71 4.22 -2.72 -6.00
N LEU A 72 4.56 -3.24 -4.82
CA LEU A 72 5.78 -4.02 -4.63
C LEU A 72 5.62 -5.32 -5.42
N SER A 73 5.94 -5.27 -6.71
CA SER A 73 6.25 -6.46 -7.48
C SER A 73 7.73 -6.72 -7.31
N LEU A 74 8.06 -7.75 -6.54
CA LEU A 74 9.42 -8.26 -6.44
C LEU A 74 9.76 -9.20 -7.60
N ASP A 75 8.78 -9.49 -8.48
CA ASP A 75 9.06 -9.94 -9.84
C ASP A 75 9.48 -8.70 -10.69
N PRO A 76 10.74 -8.64 -11.19
CA PRO A 76 11.22 -7.59 -12.07
C PRO A 76 10.43 -7.49 -13.39
N MET A 77 9.63 -8.52 -13.72
CA MET A 77 8.95 -8.64 -15.02
C MET A 77 7.45 -8.34 -15.00
N GLU A 78 6.79 -8.41 -13.84
CA GLU A 78 5.33 -8.21 -13.73
C GLU A 78 4.88 -6.79 -13.38
N GLY A 79 5.75 -5.99 -12.78
CA GLY A 79 5.54 -4.54 -12.71
C GLY A 79 5.76 -3.96 -14.10
N GLY A 80 4.82 -3.20 -14.66
CA GLY A 80 5.19 -2.35 -15.81
C GLY A 80 6.31 -1.38 -15.40
N LYS A 81 7.06 -0.86 -16.39
CA LYS A 81 8.14 0.16 -16.24
C LYS A 81 7.81 1.40 -15.38
N LYS A 82 6.58 1.56 -14.87
CA LYS A 82 6.06 2.73 -14.17
C LYS A 82 6.07 2.61 -12.64
N SER A 83 6.40 1.45 -12.05
CA SER A 83 6.29 1.23 -10.60
C SER A 83 7.38 0.32 -10.01
N HIS A 84 8.61 0.37 -10.55
CA HIS A 84 9.77 -0.29 -9.93
C HIS A 84 10.60 0.70 -9.14
N PHE A 85 11.14 0.26 -8.00
CA PHE A 85 12.31 0.92 -7.44
C PHE A 85 13.49 0.72 -8.39
N SER A 86 14.13 1.81 -8.81
CA SER A 86 15.46 1.73 -9.40
C SER A 86 16.43 1.15 -8.36
N ARG A 87 17.61 0.66 -8.78
CA ARG A 87 18.63 0.19 -7.81
C ARG A 87 18.93 1.23 -6.73
N ALA A 88 18.98 2.51 -7.11
CA ALA A 88 19.15 3.63 -6.17
C ALA A 88 17.91 3.85 -5.29
N GLY A 89 16.70 3.68 -5.83
CA GLY A 89 15.46 3.74 -5.05
C GLY A 89 15.33 2.60 -4.04
N LEU A 90 15.76 1.39 -4.41
CA LEU A 90 15.80 0.23 -3.52
C LEU A 90 16.85 0.43 -2.43
N ASP A 91 18.05 0.90 -2.78
CA ASP A 91 19.08 1.24 -1.79
C ASP A 91 18.59 2.33 -0.82
N SER A 92 17.94 3.38 -1.32
CA SER A 92 17.34 4.42 -0.47
C SER A 92 16.22 3.87 0.40
N PHE A 93 15.40 2.95 -0.10
CA PHE A 93 14.30 2.32 0.64
C PHE A 93 14.84 1.38 1.72
N LEU A 94 15.83 0.54 1.39
CA LEU A 94 16.52 -0.32 2.35
C LEU A 94 17.23 0.51 3.41
N ARG A 95 17.90 1.60 3.04
CA ARG A 95 18.44 2.56 4.03
C ARG A 95 17.34 3.12 4.91
N HIS A 96 16.16 3.44 4.37
CA HIS A 96 15.04 3.95 5.17
C HIS A 96 14.46 2.89 6.12
N ILE A 97 14.41 1.62 5.70
CA ILE A 97 14.02 0.48 6.55
C ILE A 97 15.06 0.24 7.64
N ILE A 98 16.33 0.14 7.26
CA ILE A 98 17.45 -0.15 8.16
C ILE A 98 17.66 0.99 9.16
N THR A 99 17.39 2.23 8.75
CA THR A 99 17.43 3.38 9.65
C THR A 99 16.11 3.59 10.40
N ASP A 100 15.02 2.92 10.01
CA ASP A 100 13.66 3.02 10.59
C ASP A 100 13.25 4.45 10.98
N GLY A 101 13.42 5.39 10.03
CA GLY A 101 13.16 6.82 10.28
C GLY A 101 14.14 7.48 11.26
N GLY A 102 15.38 6.98 11.26
CA GLY A 102 16.44 7.09 12.27
C GLY A 102 16.53 8.39 13.06
N LEU A 103 17.12 8.27 14.25
CA LEU A 103 17.33 9.35 15.21
C LEU A 103 17.61 10.68 14.53
N LYS A 104 16.61 11.56 14.51
CA LYS A 104 16.76 12.90 13.93
C LYS A 104 17.69 13.75 14.80
N ARG A 105 17.76 13.40 16.09
CA ARG A 105 18.46 14.11 17.14
C ARG A 105 19.01 13.12 18.17
N HIS A 106 20.21 13.39 18.68
CA HIS A 106 20.86 12.53 19.67
C HIS A 106 20.09 12.52 21.00
N GLU A 107 19.37 13.59 21.32
CA GLU A 107 18.53 13.71 22.51
C GLU A 107 17.33 12.75 22.49
N GLU A 108 16.96 12.23 21.31
CA GLU A 108 15.86 11.26 21.15
C GLU A 108 16.33 9.81 21.32
N PHE A 109 17.63 9.57 21.50
CA PHE A 109 18.20 8.22 21.54
C PHE A 109 17.61 7.36 22.64
N ILE A 110 17.37 7.94 23.81
CA ILE A 110 16.87 7.19 24.96
C ILE A 110 15.41 6.83 24.78
N SER A 111 14.62 7.76 24.26
CA SER A 111 13.23 7.50 23.89
C SER A 111 13.14 6.42 22.83
N TYR A 112 14.06 6.42 21.86
CA TYR A 112 14.16 5.37 20.85
C TYR A 112 14.47 4.00 21.46
N CYS A 113 15.47 3.90 22.34
CA CYS A 113 15.82 2.64 23.01
C CYS A 113 14.65 2.09 23.82
N LYS A 114 13.98 2.93 24.62
CA LYS A 114 12.80 2.54 25.41
C LYS A 114 11.64 2.08 24.55
N GLU A 115 11.39 2.76 23.43
CA GLU A 115 10.33 2.39 22.50
C GLU A 115 10.65 1.08 21.77
N LYS A 116 11.92 0.85 21.40
CA LYS A 116 12.35 -0.40 20.76
C LYS A 116 12.33 -1.59 21.71
N GLU A 117 12.79 -1.42 22.94
CA GLU A 117 12.61 -2.40 24.03
C GLU A 117 11.14 -2.78 24.16
N ARG A 118 10.24 -1.79 24.33
CA ARG A 118 8.80 -2.02 24.44
C ARG A 118 8.22 -2.81 23.26
N GLN A 119 8.60 -2.45 22.03
CA GLN A 119 8.15 -3.15 20.82
C GLN A 119 8.59 -4.61 20.80
N LEU A 120 9.86 -4.88 21.16
CA LEU A 120 10.40 -6.23 21.21
C LEU A 120 9.76 -7.06 22.33
N ASP A 121 9.57 -6.48 23.51
CA ASP A 121 8.91 -7.16 24.63
C ASP A 121 7.44 -7.48 24.32
N GLU A 122 6.74 -6.59 23.62
CA GLU A 122 5.38 -6.81 23.14
C GLU A 122 5.29 -7.91 22.08
N GLU A 123 6.32 -8.09 21.27
CA GLU A 123 6.40 -9.17 20.28
C GLU A 123 6.69 -10.51 20.98
N LEU A 124 7.71 -10.54 21.85
CA LEU A 124 8.13 -11.71 22.61
C LEU A 124 7.02 -12.22 23.54
N SER A 125 6.29 -11.32 24.20
CA SER A 125 5.17 -11.67 25.09
C SER A 125 3.96 -12.30 24.38
N ARG A 126 3.89 -12.23 23.05
CA ARG A 126 2.85 -12.92 22.26
C ARG A 126 3.20 -14.37 21.96
N LEU A 127 4.45 -14.79 22.19
CA LEU A 127 4.88 -16.16 21.93
C LEU A 127 4.28 -17.10 22.98
N GLU A 128 3.52 -18.10 22.52
CA GLU A 128 2.76 -19.01 23.38
C GLU A 128 3.62 -19.70 24.46
N TYR A 129 4.89 -19.94 24.17
CA TYR A 129 5.80 -20.69 25.02
C TYR A 129 6.67 -19.84 25.96
N ILE A 130 6.63 -18.50 25.89
CA ILE A 130 7.28 -17.60 26.89
C ILE A 130 6.36 -16.53 27.47
N ASN A 131 5.11 -16.41 27.02
CA ASN A 131 4.15 -15.39 27.47
C ASN A 131 3.81 -15.40 28.98
N HIS A 132 4.20 -16.46 29.69
CA HIS A 132 3.99 -16.62 31.14
C HIS A 132 5.17 -16.08 31.97
N LEU A 133 6.25 -15.67 31.31
CA LEU A 133 7.47 -15.16 31.93
C LEU A 133 7.45 -13.63 31.99
N ASP A 134 7.98 -13.07 33.07
CA ASP A 134 8.17 -11.63 33.22
C ASP A 134 9.52 -11.20 32.64
N LEU A 135 9.52 -10.60 31.44
CA LEU A 135 10.76 -10.17 30.78
C LEU A 135 11.49 -9.01 31.49
N TYR A 136 10.91 -8.43 32.54
CA TYR A 136 11.59 -7.48 33.42
C TYR A 136 12.35 -8.15 34.58
N ASN A 137 12.22 -9.47 34.73
CA ASN A 137 12.90 -10.26 35.76
C ASN A 137 14.04 -11.06 35.13
N GLU A 138 15.27 -10.87 35.64
CA GLU A 138 16.48 -11.54 35.13
C GLU A 138 16.37 -13.07 35.11
N LYS A 139 15.68 -13.68 36.07
CA LYS A 139 15.52 -15.15 36.12
C LYS A 139 14.65 -15.63 34.97
N ASP A 140 13.54 -14.94 34.76
CA ASP A 140 12.54 -15.24 33.73
C ASP A 140 13.12 -14.95 32.33
N VAL A 141 13.98 -13.94 32.17
CA VAL A 141 14.74 -13.69 30.94
C VAL A 141 15.68 -14.84 30.60
N ASN A 142 16.41 -15.36 31.60
CA ASN A 142 17.30 -16.52 31.39
C ASN A 142 16.49 -17.79 31.04
N GLU A 143 15.34 -17.99 31.68
CA GLU A 143 14.42 -19.08 31.35
C GLU A 143 13.87 -18.94 29.93
N ALA A 144 13.42 -17.74 29.55
CA ALA A 144 12.95 -17.44 28.20
C ALA A 144 14.02 -17.74 27.15
N PHE A 145 15.27 -17.35 27.42
CA PHE A 145 16.40 -17.63 26.52
C PHE A 145 16.63 -19.13 26.31
N GLU A 146 16.57 -19.93 27.38
CA GLU A 146 16.73 -21.38 27.28
C GLU A 146 15.54 -22.07 26.58
N ILE A 147 14.32 -21.57 26.76
CA ILE A 147 13.14 -22.04 26.01
C ILE A 147 13.31 -21.73 24.52
N LEU A 148 13.63 -20.48 24.17
CA LEU A 148 13.80 -20.05 22.77
C LEU A 148 14.89 -20.87 22.05
N LYS A 149 16.00 -21.15 22.74
CA LYS A 149 17.06 -22.00 22.22
C LYS A 149 16.61 -23.45 22.02
N ARG A 150 15.77 -23.99 22.92
CA ARG A 150 15.22 -25.35 22.81
C ARG A 150 14.27 -25.50 21.64
N GLU A 151 13.43 -24.48 21.39
CA GLU A 151 12.49 -24.44 20.27
C GLU A 151 13.16 -24.13 18.92
N GLY A 152 14.47 -23.85 18.90
CA GLY A 152 15.19 -23.45 17.68
C GLY A 152 14.81 -22.05 17.18
N ALA A 153 14.19 -21.24 18.04
CA ALA A 153 13.67 -19.91 17.75
C ALA A 153 14.80 -18.85 17.81
N ASN A 154 15.86 -19.03 17.01
CA ASN A 154 17.07 -18.19 17.05
C ASN A 154 16.81 -16.71 16.78
N GLU A 155 15.85 -16.39 15.90
CA GLU A 155 15.42 -15.01 15.64
C GLU A 155 14.91 -14.33 16.91
N TYR A 156 13.98 -14.99 17.62
CA TYR A 156 13.41 -14.51 18.86
C TYR A 156 14.43 -14.51 20.03
N SER A 157 15.36 -15.46 20.08
CA SER A 157 16.51 -15.42 21.01
C SER A 157 17.33 -14.15 20.83
N ASN A 158 17.59 -13.74 19.58
CA ASN A 158 18.32 -12.51 19.30
C ASN A 158 17.46 -11.27 19.58
N GLN A 159 16.13 -11.33 19.43
CA GLN A 159 15.23 -10.25 19.87
C GLN A 159 15.27 -10.04 21.38
N LEU A 160 15.24 -11.11 22.17
CA LEU A 160 15.34 -11.05 23.63
C LEU A 160 16.67 -10.42 24.09
N ILE A 161 17.79 -10.82 23.47
CA ILE A 161 19.10 -10.24 23.76
C ILE A 161 19.15 -8.75 23.38
N THR A 162 18.61 -8.37 22.22
CA THR A 162 18.54 -6.97 21.79
C THR A 162 17.71 -6.13 22.77
N SER A 163 16.55 -6.63 23.21
CA SER A 163 15.70 -5.94 24.19
C SER A 163 16.46 -5.71 25.49
N SER A 164 17.16 -6.74 25.99
CA SER A 164 18.01 -6.65 27.19
C SER A 164 19.09 -5.59 27.07
N PHE A 165 19.72 -5.43 25.89
CA PHE A 165 20.70 -4.36 25.69
C PHE A 165 20.07 -2.98 25.59
N PHE A 166 18.87 -2.84 25.02
CA PHE A 166 18.15 -1.56 25.07
C PHE A 166 17.78 -1.17 26.49
N HIS A 167 17.37 -2.14 27.30
CA HIS A 167 17.15 -1.97 28.73
C HIS A 167 18.43 -1.47 29.45
N GLU A 168 19.55 -2.12 29.18
CA GLU A 168 20.85 -1.75 29.76
C GLU A 168 21.27 -0.33 29.37
N VAL A 169 20.99 0.14 28.15
CA VAL A 169 21.32 1.50 27.69
C VAL A 169 20.73 2.57 28.60
N HIS A 170 19.41 2.52 28.84
CA HIS A 170 18.75 3.60 29.59
C HIS A 170 19.00 3.47 31.10
N THR A 171 19.08 2.25 31.64
CA THR A 171 19.46 2.02 33.05
C THR A 171 20.87 2.56 33.34
N LYS A 172 21.86 2.27 32.47
CA LYS A 172 23.24 2.75 32.63
C LYS A 172 23.34 4.28 32.54
N LEU A 173 22.53 4.91 31.70
CA LEU A 173 22.49 6.37 31.62
C LEU A 173 21.83 7.01 32.83
N ASP A 174 20.76 6.42 33.36
CA ASP A 174 20.12 6.86 34.60
C ASP A 174 21.10 6.75 35.79
N GLU A 175 22.02 5.78 35.76
CA GLU A 175 23.15 5.63 36.70
C GLU A 175 24.33 6.61 36.45
N GLY A 176 24.34 7.33 35.33
CA GLY A 176 25.45 8.19 34.91
C GLY A 176 26.64 7.46 34.27
N ASP A 177 26.53 6.17 34.00
CA ASP A 177 27.53 5.34 33.31
C ASP A 177 27.41 5.45 31.78
N SER A 178 27.98 6.52 31.23
CA SER A 178 27.94 6.80 29.79
C SER A 178 28.73 5.77 28.96
N GLU A 179 29.80 5.20 29.50
CA GLU A 179 30.62 4.20 28.80
C GLU A 179 29.89 2.85 28.72
N GLY A 180 29.28 2.42 29.82
CA GLY A 180 28.44 1.22 29.88
C GLY A 180 27.26 1.32 28.92
N ALA A 181 26.58 2.47 28.91
CA ALA A 181 25.47 2.71 27.98
C ALA A 181 25.90 2.67 26.50
N ALA A 182 27.04 3.30 26.16
CA ALA A 182 27.56 3.24 24.79
C ALA A 182 27.92 1.82 24.36
N ARG A 183 28.47 1.01 25.28
CA ARG A 183 28.78 -0.40 25.04
C ARG A 183 27.52 -1.23 24.83
N ALA A 184 26.49 -1.02 25.65
CA ALA A 184 25.19 -1.69 25.51
C ALA A 184 24.52 -1.33 24.18
N ALA A 185 24.53 -0.05 23.81
CA ALA A 185 24.00 0.43 22.53
C ALA A 185 24.70 -0.22 21.32
N PHE A 186 26.02 -0.33 21.36
CA PHE A 186 26.79 -1.01 20.33
C PHE A 186 26.39 -2.49 20.21
N ARG A 187 26.20 -3.17 21.34
CA ARG A 187 25.75 -4.58 21.36
C ARG A 187 24.33 -4.74 20.83
N ALA A 188 23.40 -3.88 21.22
CA ALA A 188 22.04 -3.86 20.66
C ALA A 188 22.08 -3.73 19.13
N ALA A 189 22.86 -2.79 18.60
CA ALA A 189 23.03 -2.61 17.16
C ALA A 189 23.62 -3.85 16.47
N LEU A 190 24.60 -4.52 17.09
CA LEU A 190 25.17 -5.75 16.56
C LEU A 190 24.13 -6.87 16.48
N PHE A 191 23.31 -7.05 17.52
CA PHE A 191 22.28 -8.08 17.54
C PHE A 191 21.10 -7.79 16.60
N ILE A 192 20.73 -6.52 16.38
CA ILE A 192 19.79 -6.15 15.31
C ILE A 192 20.28 -6.63 13.95
N ASN A 193 21.58 -6.44 13.65
CA ASN A 193 22.14 -6.93 12.40
C ASN A 193 22.16 -8.47 12.32
N LEU A 194 22.40 -9.16 13.45
CA LEU A 194 22.34 -10.62 13.51
C LEU A 194 20.91 -11.14 13.33
N GLN A 195 19.89 -10.45 13.83
CA GLN A 195 18.48 -10.83 13.60
C GLN A 195 18.15 -10.87 12.11
N ILE A 196 18.60 -9.88 11.33
CA ILE A 196 18.41 -9.87 9.87
C ILE A 196 19.05 -11.10 9.24
N LEU A 197 20.24 -11.48 9.69
CA LEU A 197 20.93 -12.66 9.20
C LEU A 197 20.24 -13.96 9.60
N GLU A 198 19.62 -14.00 10.78
CA GLU A 198 18.91 -15.17 11.32
C GLU A 198 17.47 -15.32 10.81
N ASN A 199 16.91 -14.30 10.17
CA ASN A 199 15.60 -14.37 9.56
C ASN A 199 15.56 -15.47 8.46
N GLU A 200 14.66 -16.44 8.62
CA GLU A 200 14.54 -17.60 7.73
C GLU A 200 14.36 -17.19 6.27
N HIS A 201 13.49 -16.21 6.02
CA HIS A 201 13.20 -15.73 4.68
C HIS A 201 14.42 -15.06 4.05
N TYR A 202 15.15 -14.27 4.82
CA TYR A 202 16.35 -13.61 4.33
C TYR A 202 17.45 -14.61 3.94
N LYS A 203 17.69 -15.64 4.75
CA LYS A 203 18.65 -16.72 4.44
C LYS A 203 18.28 -17.45 3.15
N GLU A 204 17.02 -17.87 3.04
CA GLU A 204 16.53 -18.57 1.86
C GLU A 204 16.58 -17.71 0.60
N ILE A 205 16.28 -16.41 0.70
CA ILE A 205 16.40 -15.46 -0.41
C ILE A 205 17.86 -15.31 -0.87
N ILE A 206 18.83 -15.27 0.05
CA ILE A 206 20.26 -15.20 -0.29
C ILE A 206 20.71 -16.47 -1.01
N TRP A 207 20.30 -17.65 -0.53
CA TRP A 207 20.75 -18.94 -1.08
C TRP A 207 20.07 -19.35 -2.38
N LEU A 208 18.76 -19.22 -2.45
CA LEU A 208 17.99 -19.67 -3.60
C LEU A 208 17.88 -18.57 -4.67
N GLY A 209 18.07 -17.32 -4.27
CA GLY A 209 17.65 -16.16 -5.05
C GLY A 209 16.15 -15.90 -4.87
N TYR A 210 15.77 -14.63 -4.87
CA TYR A 210 14.41 -14.21 -4.54
C TYR A 210 13.32 -14.89 -5.38
N GLN A 211 13.52 -15.02 -6.69
CA GLN A 211 12.51 -15.59 -7.59
C GLN A 211 12.23 -17.06 -7.26
N ALA A 212 13.28 -17.86 -7.03
CA ALA A 212 13.12 -19.27 -6.65
C ALA A 212 12.45 -19.41 -5.28
N TYR A 213 12.79 -18.53 -4.33
CA TYR A 213 12.14 -18.50 -3.02
C TYR A 213 10.65 -18.13 -3.11
N ALA A 214 10.31 -17.09 -3.88
CA ALA A 214 8.93 -16.68 -4.10
C ALA A 214 8.13 -17.80 -4.75
N ASP A 215 8.69 -18.49 -5.75
CA ASP A 215 8.06 -19.64 -6.38
C ASP A 215 7.85 -20.79 -5.38
N LEU A 216 8.85 -21.09 -4.54
CA LEU A 216 8.71 -22.13 -3.50
C LEU A 216 7.60 -21.82 -2.50
N ARG A 217 7.52 -20.58 -2.02
CA ARG A 217 6.46 -20.16 -1.08
C ARG A 217 5.09 -20.10 -1.72
N GLN A 218 5.00 -19.59 -2.94
CA GLN A 218 3.74 -19.56 -3.69
C GLN A 218 3.20 -20.96 -4.02
N ASN A 219 4.08 -21.96 -4.03
CA ASN A 219 3.76 -23.34 -4.30
C ASN A 219 3.94 -24.24 -3.06
N GLU A 220 4.04 -23.66 -1.87
CA GLU A 220 4.20 -24.40 -0.63
C GLU A 220 2.97 -25.28 -0.38
N GLY A 221 3.19 -26.58 -0.19
CA GLY A 221 2.12 -27.58 -0.06
C GLY A 221 1.51 -28.08 -1.38
N LEU A 222 1.93 -27.54 -2.53
CA LEU A 222 1.57 -28.09 -3.84
C LEU A 222 2.55 -29.19 -4.24
N ASN A 223 2.04 -30.25 -4.87
CA ASN A 223 2.93 -31.22 -5.51
C ASN A 223 3.54 -30.61 -6.80
N PRO A 224 4.65 -31.17 -7.33
CA PRO A 224 5.32 -30.63 -8.52
C PRO A 224 4.41 -30.52 -9.75
N ASP A 225 3.44 -31.42 -9.89
CA ASP A 225 2.50 -31.43 -11.01
C ASP A 225 1.46 -30.30 -10.86
N GLU A 226 1.01 -30.01 -9.64
CA GLU A 226 0.10 -28.89 -9.32
C GLU A 226 0.79 -27.53 -9.47
N ALA A 227 2.05 -27.41 -9.04
CA ALA A 227 2.84 -26.20 -9.25
C ALA A 227 3.04 -25.92 -10.75
N ARG A 228 3.31 -26.98 -11.53
CA ARG A 228 3.39 -26.89 -13.00
C ARG A 228 2.04 -26.52 -13.61
N GLU A 229 0.95 -27.15 -13.18
CA GLU A 229 -0.40 -26.84 -13.65
C GLU A 229 -0.75 -25.37 -13.36
N LYS A 230 -0.43 -24.86 -12.17
CA LYS A 230 -0.64 -23.45 -11.77
C LYS A 230 0.11 -22.47 -12.69
N LEU A 231 1.40 -22.70 -12.95
CA LEU A 231 2.19 -21.86 -13.87
C LEU A 231 1.57 -21.83 -15.27
N VAL A 232 1.16 -22.98 -15.78
CA VAL A 232 0.55 -23.07 -17.12
C VAL A 232 -0.84 -22.40 -17.12
N VAL A 233 -1.63 -22.57 -16.06
CA VAL A 233 -2.91 -21.88 -15.86
C VAL A 233 -2.74 -20.36 -15.89
N GLU A 234 -1.72 -19.81 -15.23
CA GLU A 234 -1.44 -18.36 -15.24
C GLU A 234 -1.02 -17.85 -16.63
N GLN A 235 -0.21 -18.63 -17.36
CA GLN A 235 0.15 -18.31 -18.75
C GLN A 235 -1.08 -18.34 -19.66
N VAL A 236 -1.97 -19.33 -19.49
CA VAL A 236 -3.24 -19.41 -20.21
C VAL A 236 -4.11 -18.22 -19.87
N ALA A 237 -4.28 -17.87 -18.59
CA ALA A 237 -5.08 -16.73 -18.16
C ALA A 237 -4.58 -15.42 -18.79
N ARG A 238 -3.26 -15.22 -18.90
CA ARG A 238 -2.67 -14.08 -19.62
C ARG A 238 -2.99 -14.11 -21.11
N LYS A 239 -2.93 -15.27 -21.75
CA LYS A 239 -3.28 -15.45 -23.17
C LYS A 239 -4.77 -15.21 -23.42
N LEU A 240 -5.65 -15.71 -22.56
CA LEU A 240 -7.11 -15.49 -22.68
C LEU A 240 -7.48 -14.01 -22.62
N LYS A 241 -6.77 -13.21 -21.82
CA LYS A 241 -6.98 -11.75 -21.75
C LYS A 241 -6.69 -11.03 -23.07
N SER A 242 -5.85 -11.57 -23.95
CA SER A 242 -5.55 -10.95 -25.25
C SER A 242 -6.47 -11.42 -26.39
N LEU A 243 -7.27 -12.46 -26.18
CA LEU A 243 -8.19 -12.98 -27.19
C LEU A 243 -9.45 -12.10 -27.32
N SER A 244 -10.08 -12.13 -28.49
CA SER A 244 -11.33 -11.40 -28.75
C SER A 244 -12.54 -12.14 -28.17
N ASP A 245 -13.61 -11.40 -27.84
CA ASP A 245 -14.85 -11.97 -27.28
C ASP A 245 -15.46 -13.06 -28.18
N PRO A 246 -15.56 -12.87 -29.52
CA PRO A 246 -16.10 -13.92 -30.39
C PRO A 246 -15.27 -15.20 -30.33
N TYR A 247 -13.95 -15.08 -30.20
CA TYR A 247 -13.06 -16.22 -30.13
C TYR A 247 -13.20 -16.95 -28.78
N LEU A 248 -13.26 -16.23 -27.67
CA LEU A 248 -13.52 -16.81 -26.34
C LEU A 248 -14.89 -17.52 -26.31
N LEU A 249 -15.91 -16.94 -26.92
CA LEU A 249 -17.23 -17.56 -27.03
C LEU A 249 -17.16 -18.86 -27.83
N SER A 250 -16.46 -18.85 -28.97
CA SER A 250 -16.27 -20.05 -29.80
C SER A 250 -15.53 -21.16 -29.04
N LEU A 251 -14.51 -20.81 -28.25
CA LEU A 251 -13.81 -21.76 -27.39
C LEU A 251 -14.75 -22.34 -26.34
N SER A 252 -15.58 -21.52 -25.68
CA SER A 252 -16.49 -21.99 -24.62
C SER A 252 -17.58 -22.96 -25.11
N GLN A 253 -17.93 -22.87 -26.39
CA GLN A 253 -18.97 -23.69 -27.03
C GLN A 253 -18.40 -24.91 -27.74
N SER A 254 -17.08 -25.00 -27.89
CA SER A 254 -16.43 -26.12 -28.56
C SER A 254 -16.48 -27.37 -27.69
N ASP A 255 -16.86 -28.49 -28.30
CA ASP A 255 -16.73 -29.81 -27.68
C ASP A 255 -15.29 -30.34 -27.77
N ASP A 256 -14.48 -29.77 -28.67
CA ASP A 256 -13.08 -30.16 -28.85
C ASP A 256 -12.20 -29.80 -27.64
N PRO A 257 -11.10 -30.54 -27.39
CA PRO A 257 -10.13 -30.21 -26.36
C PRO A 257 -9.58 -28.78 -26.54
N LEU A 258 -9.65 -27.96 -25.49
CA LEU A 258 -9.20 -26.56 -25.52
C LEU A 258 -7.68 -26.44 -25.56
N SER A 259 -6.96 -27.47 -25.11
CA SER A 259 -5.49 -27.55 -25.18
C SER A 259 -4.94 -27.31 -26.59
N VAL A 260 -5.63 -27.82 -27.63
CA VAL A 260 -5.18 -27.73 -29.02
C VAL A 260 -5.19 -26.29 -29.57
N PRO A 261 -6.33 -25.56 -29.58
CA PRO A 261 -6.37 -24.19 -30.07
C PRO A 261 -5.57 -23.23 -29.18
N LEU A 262 -5.47 -23.52 -27.88
CA LEU A 262 -4.66 -22.70 -26.96
C LEU A 262 -3.16 -23.02 -27.06
N GLY A 263 -2.77 -24.16 -27.63
CA GLY A 263 -1.39 -24.61 -27.74
C GLY A 263 -0.75 -24.89 -26.38
N VAL A 264 -1.51 -25.51 -25.46
CA VAL A 264 -1.15 -25.67 -24.06
C VAL A 264 -1.19 -27.14 -23.69
N ASN A 265 -0.12 -27.65 -23.09
CA ASN A 265 -0.02 -29.02 -22.61
C ASN A 265 0.11 -29.04 -21.07
N GLY A 266 -0.45 -30.06 -20.42
CA GLY A 266 -0.27 -30.28 -18.97
C GLY A 266 -1.25 -29.55 -18.06
N VAL A 267 -2.36 -29.03 -18.59
CA VAL A 267 -3.50 -28.52 -17.79
C VAL A 267 -4.70 -29.41 -18.04
N ARG A 268 -5.47 -29.71 -16.99
CA ARG A 268 -6.70 -30.49 -17.14
C ARG A 268 -7.71 -29.72 -17.99
N GLU A 269 -8.37 -30.39 -18.93
CA GLU A 269 -9.37 -29.78 -19.83
C GLU A 269 -10.51 -29.09 -19.06
N ASN A 270 -10.93 -29.68 -17.94
CA ASN A 270 -11.94 -29.07 -17.06
C ASN A 270 -11.45 -27.73 -16.48
N GLY A 271 -10.16 -27.62 -16.15
CA GLY A 271 -9.54 -26.38 -15.69
C GLY A 271 -9.47 -25.32 -16.79
N LEU A 272 -9.11 -25.72 -18.02
CA LEU A 272 -9.12 -24.81 -19.18
C LEU A 272 -10.53 -24.28 -19.47
N ARG A 273 -11.55 -25.15 -19.42
CA ARG A 273 -12.95 -24.74 -19.60
C ARG A 273 -13.40 -23.76 -18.51
N ALA A 274 -13.05 -24.02 -17.25
CA ALA A 274 -13.35 -23.11 -16.15
C ALA A 274 -12.67 -21.74 -16.32
N LEU A 275 -11.41 -21.71 -16.79
CA LEU A 275 -10.70 -20.45 -17.08
C LEU A 275 -11.35 -19.63 -18.20
N VAL A 276 -11.75 -20.29 -19.30
CA VAL A 276 -12.44 -19.62 -20.41
C VAL A 276 -13.79 -19.07 -19.96
N GLN A 277 -14.58 -19.85 -19.22
CA GLN A 277 -15.85 -19.41 -18.65
C GLN A 277 -15.67 -18.23 -17.69
N HIS A 278 -14.69 -18.31 -16.80
CA HIS A 278 -14.38 -17.24 -15.86
C HIS A 278 -14.00 -15.93 -16.58
N GLU A 279 -13.18 -15.98 -17.63
CA GLU A 279 -12.81 -14.78 -18.39
C GLU A 279 -14.01 -14.21 -19.17
N LEU A 280 -14.88 -15.06 -19.73
CA LEU A 280 -16.14 -14.62 -20.35
C LEU A 280 -17.07 -13.93 -19.35
N GLU A 281 -17.26 -14.52 -18.16
CA GLU A 281 -18.06 -13.91 -17.09
C GLU A 281 -17.48 -12.57 -16.64
N ARG A 282 -16.16 -12.50 -16.46
CA ARG A 282 -15.47 -11.28 -16.08
C ARG A 282 -15.70 -10.16 -17.09
N ARG A 283 -15.61 -10.46 -18.39
CA ARG A 283 -15.89 -9.48 -19.45
C ARG A 283 -17.36 -9.10 -19.50
N LYS A 284 -18.27 -10.04 -19.33
CA LYS A 284 -19.71 -9.76 -19.25
C LYS A 284 -20.04 -8.81 -18.10
N ARG A 285 -19.50 -9.05 -16.90
CA ARG A 285 -19.65 -8.15 -15.74
C ARG A 285 -19.09 -6.76 -16.03
N ALA A 286 -17.92 -6.68 -16.66
CA ALA A 286 -17.32 -5.39 -17.03
C ALA A 286 -18.20 -4.60 -18.01
N THR A 287 -18.78 -5.26 -19.02
CA THR A 287 -19.70 -4.64 -19.97
C THR A 287 -21.02 -4.21 -19.30
N GLU A 288 -21.59 -5.04 -18.41
CA GLU A 288 -22.78 -4.69 -17.65
C GLU A 288 -22.55 -3.48 -16.73
N GLU A 289 -21.38 -3.42 -16.08
CA GLU A 289 -20.97 -2.28 -15.26
C GLU A 289 -20.76 -1.01 -16.10
N GLU A 290 -20.17 -1.13 -17.28
CA GLU A 290 -20.01 0.00 -18.20
C GLU A 290 -21.38 0.53 -18.67
N LEU A 291 -22.31 -0.36 -19.04
CA LEU A 291 -23.68 0.02 -19.42
C LEU A 291 -24.41 0.69 -18.26
N ARG A 292 -24.31 0.14 -17.04
CA ARG A 292 -24.90 0.73 -15.84
C ARG A 292 -24.32 2.12 -15.56
N ASN A 293 -23.01 2.30 -15.70
CA ASN A 293 -22.37 3.60 -15.54
C ASN A 293 -22.83 4.59 -16.61
N ARG A 294 -23.00 4.15 -17.87
CA ARG A 294 -23.58 4.98 -18.94
C ARG A 294 -25.01 5.40 -18.60
N GLU A 295 -25.86 4.49 -18.12
CA GLU A 295 -27.22 4.82 -17.70
C GLU A 295 -27.25 5.85 -16.57
N VAL A 296 -26.38 5.70 -15.56
CA VAL A 296 -26.23 6.68 -14.47
C VAL A 296 -25.83 8.04 -15.03
N THR A 297 -24.84 8.10 -15.93
CA THR A 297 -24.41 9.37 -16.54
C THR A 297 -25.50 10.03 -17.40
N VAL A 298 -26.32 9.24 -18.10
CA VAL A 298 -27.46 9.76 -18.87
C VAL A 298 -28.53 10.29 -17.93
N LYS A 299 -28.88 9.56 -16.86
CA LYS A 299 -29.82 10.02 -15.84
C LYS A 299 -29.35 11.29 -15.12
N GLU A 300 -28.05 11.43 -14.86
CA GLU A 300 -27.47 12.66 -14.31
C GLU A 300 -27.55 13.84 -15.29
N ARG A 301 -27.37 13.60 -16.60
CA ARG A 301 -27.54 14.63 -17.62
C ARG A 301 -28.99 15.06 -17.74
N GLU A 302 -29.93 14.11 -17.73
CA GLU A 302 -31.36 14.39 -17.74
C GLU A 302 -31.81 15.16 -16.49
N SER A 303 -31.32 14.79 -15.30
CA SER A 303 -31.65 15.50 -14.06
C SER A 303 -31.11 16.93 -14.07
N LYS A 304 -29.89 17.15 -14.58
CA LYS A 304 -29.31 18.49 -14.78
C LYS A 304 -30.12 19.33 -15.78
N LEU A 305 -30.56 18.74 -16.90
CA LEU A 305 -31.40 19.44 -17.89
C LEU A 305 -32.78 19.79 -17.31
N LYS A 306 -33.40 18.90 -16.53
CA LYS A 306 -34.67 19.18 -15.82
C LYS A 306 -34.50 20.31 -14.81
N MET A 307 -33.40 20.32 -14.06
CA MET A 307 -33.09 21.38 -13.08
C MET A 307 -32.86 22.73 -13.77
N LEU A 308 -32.13 22.76 -14.90
CA LEU A 308 -31.99 23.96 -15.74
C LEU A 308 -33.34 24.46 -16.26
N GLY A 309 -34.21 23.56 -16.75
CA GLY A 309 -35.56 23.92 -17.19
C GLY A 309 -36.42 24.52 -16.06
N LEU A 310 -36.33 23.97 -14.85
CA LEU A 310 -36.98 24.53 -13.65
C LEU A 310 -36.46 25.93 -13.32
N VAL A 311 -35.15 26.14 -13.33
CA VAL A 311 -34.53 27.46 -13.07
C VAL A 311 -35.00 28.50 -14.08
N VAL A 312 -35.02 28.16 -15.38
CA VAL A 312 -35.52 29.05 -16.44
C VAL A 312 -37.00 29.39 -16.21
N THR A 313 -37.81 28.40 -15.81
CA THR A 313 -39.24 28.61 -15.52
C THR A 313 -39.44 29.56 -14.33
N VAL A 314 -38.67 29.37 -13.24
CA VAL A 314 -38.73 30.25 -12.06
C VAL A 314 -38.31 31.68 -12.40
N ILE A 315 -37.24 31.86 -13.17
CA ILE A 315 -36.78 33.19 -13.62
C ILE A 315 -37.87 33.89 -14.44
N ASN A 316 -38.51 33.19 -15.38
CA ASN A 316 -39.59 33.77 -16.19
C ASN A 316 -40.81 34.17 -15.35
N VAL A 317 -41.18 33.37 -14.34
CA VAL A 317 -42.27 33.70 -13.41
C VAL A 317 -41.91 34.95 -12.60
N LEU A 318 -40.69 35.04 -12.06
CA LEU A 318 -40.24 36.21 -11.29
C LEU A 318 -40.20 37.48 -12.13
N ILE A 319 -39.74 37.41 -13.38
CA ILE A 319 -39.77 38.54 -14.33
C ILE A 319 -41.22 38.95 -14.60
N GLY A 320 -42.11 37.99 -14.86
CA GLY A 320 -43.53 38.27 -15.10
C GLY A 320 -44.22 38.97 -13.93
N VAL A 321 -43.96 38.51 -12.70
CA VAL A 321 -44.45 39.14 -11.46
C VAL A 321 -43.85 40.53 -11.26
N GLY A 322 -42.56 40.71 -11.51
CA GLY A 322 -41.89 42.01 -11.43
C GLY A 322 -42.47 43.05 -12.38
N VAL A 323 -42.73 42.66 -13.64
CA VAL A 323 -43.35 43.53 -14.65
C VAL A 323 -44.78 43.90 -14.27
N THR A 324 -45.57 42.96 -13.72
CA THR A 324 -46.95 43.26 -13.28
C THR A 324 -47.00 44.16 -12.06
N LEU A 325 -46.04 44.06 -11.13
CA LEU A 325 -45.92 44.98 -10.01
C LEU A 325 -45.49 46.38 -10.45
N PHE A 326 -44.55 46.48 -11.40
CA PHE A 326 -44.09 47.77 -11.93
C PHE A 326 -45.18 48.53 -12.69
N LEU A 327 -46.06 47.84 -13.41
CA LEU A 327 -47.18 48.45 -14.14
C LEU A 327 -48.32 48.94 -13.23
N LYS A 328 -48.36 48.53 -11.95
CA LYS A 328 -49.40 48.93 -11.00
C LYS A 328 -49.05 50.17 -10.16
N ASN A 329 -47.79 50.58 -10.14
CA ASN A 329 -47.31 51.79 -9.46
C ASN A 329 -47.23 52.96 -10.44
#